data_AF-A0A2M7BIU4-F1
#
_entry.id   AF-A0A2M7BIU4-F1
#
_cell.length_a   1.000
_cell.length_b   1.000
_cell.length_c   1.000
_cell.angle_alpha   90.00
_cell.angle_beta   90.00
_cell.angle_gamma   90.00
#
_symmetry.space_group_name_H-M   'P 1'
#
loop_
_entity.id
_entity.type
_entity.pdbx_description
1 polymer ?
#
loop_
_entity_poly.entity_id
_entity_poly.type
_entity_poly.pdbx_seq_one_letter_code
_entity_poly.pdbx_strand_id
1 'polypeptide(L)'
;MPALFAHICHRAYQLLPYERTCEMLGDFFGCPMSEGTLANLIGECHERLDEPVQQIKELIAQAPVAHFDESGSRVEKKLWWLHAASTFNATCYVIHPKRGAEALKAIGILPDFGGRAIHDFWKPYFSYGCAHGLCNAHHLRELIFVHEEHHQNWADAMINCLLDIKEAVALAKPTIDHLTKTQIRDFEVRYQNILDDGYAANPLSACPPPCRGKTRTEQKDKAQELARTTR
;
A
#
# COMPACT_ATOMS: atom_id res chain seq x y z
N MET A 1 -25.34 -18.02 17.15
CA MET A 1 -24.09 -18.12 16.36
C MET A 1 -24.25 -17.75 14.88
N PRO A 2 -25.32 -18.13 14.14
CA PRO A 2 -25.46 -17.74 12.72
C PRO A 2 -25.60 -16.23 12.49
N ALA A 3 -26.31 -15.54 13.38
CA ALA A 3 -26.53 -14.08 13.29
C ALA A 3 -25.24 -13.26 13.49
N LEU A 4 -24.30 -13.74 14.31
CA LEU A 4 -23.00 -13.07 14.56
C LEU A 4 -22.08 -13.17 13.33
N PHE A 5 -22.14 -14.31 12.62
CA PHE A 5 -21.37 -14.54 11.39
C PHE A 5 -21.92 -13.74 10.21
N ALA A 6 -23.25 -13.66 10.06
CA ALA A 6 -23.89 -12.77 9.09
C ALA A 6 -23.56 -11.30 9.38
N HIS A 7 -23.51 -10.91 10.66
CA HIS A 7 -23.20 -9.55 11.11
C HIS A 7 -21.79 -9.06 10.70
N ILE A 8 -20.74 -9.85 10.97
CA ILE A 8 -19.36 -9.48 10.63
C ILE A 8 -19.17 -9.43 9.12
N CYS A 9 -19.65 -10.44 8.38
CA CYS A 9 -19.50 -10.50 6.94
C CYS A 9 -20.22 -9.34 6.24
N HIS A 10 -21.46 -9.00 6.60
CA HIS A 10 -22.20 -7.97 5.86
C HIS A 10 -21.69 -6.57 6.18
N ARG A 11 -21.38 -6.22 7.43
CA ARG A 11 -20.93 -4.85 7.69
C ARG A 11 -19.45 -4.62 7.34
N ALA A 12 -18.58 -5.59 7.60
CA ALA A 12 -17.16 -5.44 7.25
C ALA A 12 -16.92 -5.53 5.74
N TYR A 13 -17.77 -6.24 4.99
CA TYR A 13 -17.64 -6.40 3.53
C TYR A 13 -18.54 -5.46 2.71
N GLN A 14 -19.80 -5.24 3.12
CA GLN A 14 -20.78 -4.40 2.39
C GLN A 14 -20.85 -2.96 2.91
N LEU A 15 -20.08 -2.62 3.97
CA LEU A 15 -19.96 -1.26 4.51
C LEU A 15 -21.31 -0.60 4.88
N LEU A 16 -22.27 -1.40 5.34
CA LEU A 16 -23.60 -0.91 5.69
C LEU A 16 -23.58 -0.03 6.96
N PRO A 17 -24.29 1.13 6.94
CA PRO A 17 -24.55 1.91 8.16
C PRO A 17 -25.27 1.11 9.25
N TYR A 18 -25.19 1.58 10.49
CA TYR A 18 -25.82 0.93 11.65
C TYR A 18 -27.32 0.69 11.45
N GLU A 19 -28.08 1.74 11.12
CA GLU A 19 -29.52 1.68 10.86
C GLU A 19 -29.86 0.61 9.81
N ARG A 20 -29.19 0.63 8.65
CA ARG A 20 -29.40 -0.33 7.56
C ARG A 20 -29.03 -1.76 7.95
N THR A 21 -28.02 -1.93 8.80
CA THR A 21 -27.64 -3.23 9.33
C THR A 21 -28.72 -3.77 10.28
N CYS A 22 -29.28 -2.91 11.14
CA CYS A 22 -30.38 -3.25 12.03
C CYS A 22 -31.65 -3.64 11.26
N GLU A 23 -32.02 -2.88 10.22
CA GLU A 23 -33.13 -3.21 9.32
C GLU A 23 -32.93 -4.58 8.66
N MET A 24 -31.75 -4.81 8.05
CA MET A 24 -31.43 -6.08 7.40
C MET A 24 -31.51 -7.27 8.38
N LEU A 25 -31.03 -7.12 9.62
CA LEU A 25 -31.10 -8.16 10.64
C LEU A 25 -32.54 -8.46 11.07
N GLY A 26 -33.39 -7.43 11.14
CA GLY A 26 -34.83 -7.59 11.36
C GLY A 26 -35.51 -8.33 10.21
N ASP A 27 -35.33 -7.84 8.99
CA ASP A 27 -36.09 -8.28 7.80
C ASP A 27 -35.71 -9.69 7.34
N PHE A 28 -34.40 -10.00 7.28
CA PHE A 28 -33.93 -11.27 6.73
C PHE A 28 -33.74 -12.36 7.79
N PHE A 29 -33.42 -11.97 9.03
CA PHE A 29 -33.06 -12.92 10.09
C PHE A 29 -34.04 -12.92 11.27
N GLY A 30 -35.10 -12.10 11.23
CA GLY A 30 -36.08 -12.01 12.31
C GLY A 30 -35.48 -11.56 13.64
N CYS A 31 -34.35 -10.84 13.60
CA CYS A 31 -33.57 -10.45 14.77
C CYS A 31 -33.53 -8.91 14.87
N PRO A 32 -34.64 -8.26 15.28
CA PRO A 32 -34.66 -6.82 15.45
C PRO A 32 -33.74 -6.42 16.61
N MET A 33 -32.85 -5.46 16.37
CA MET A 33 -31.96 -4.91 17.39
C MET A 33 -31.72 -3.42 17.18
N SER A 34 -31.44 -2.70 18.26
CA SER A 34 -31.08 -1.29 18.21
C SER A 34 -29.63 -1.11 17.77
N GLU A 35 -29.30 0.09 17.27
CA GLU A 35 -27.92 0.46 16.93
C GLU A 35 -26.99 0.38 18.15
N GLY A 36 -27.49 0.67 19.35
CA GLY A 36 -26.73 0.56 20.60
C GLY A 36 -26.35 -0.89 20.92
N THR A 37 -27.29 -1.83 20.78
CA THR A 37 -26.97 -3.26 20.92
C THR A 37 -25.96 -3.70 19.86
N LEU A 38 -26.13 -3.24 18.62
CA LEU A 38 -25.20 -3.52 17.53
C LEU A 38 -23.78 -3.00 17.85
N ALA A 39 -23.67 -1.78 18.39
CA ALA A 39 -22.40 -1.19 18.80
C ALA A 39 -21.72 -1.98 19.93
N ASN A 40 -22.47 -2.42 20.93
CA ASN A 40 -21.94 -3.22 22.03
C ASN A 40 -21.40 -4.57 21.53
N LEU A 41 -22.13 -5.25 20.63
CA LEU A 41 -21.67 -6.51 20.06
C LEU A 41 -20.37 -6.35 19.27
N ILE A 42 -20.21 -5.24 18.53
CA ILE A 42 -18.97 -4.92 17.84
C ILE A 42 -17.83 -4.67 18.83
N GLY A 43 -18.10 -3.97 19.93
CA GLY A 43 -17.14 -3.76 21.01
C GLY A 43 -16.67 -5.08 21.62
N GLU A 44 -17.59 -5.98 21.97
CA GLU A 44 -17.25 -7.31 22.49
C GLU A 44 -16.44 -8.14 21.46
N CYS A 45 -16.79 -8.04 20.17
CA CYS A 45 -16.02 -8.72 19.12
C CYS A 45 -14.61 -8.15 19.01
N HIS A 46 -14.46 -6.82 19.11
CA HIS A 46 -13.15 -6.17 19.07
C HIS A 46 -12.24 -6.68 20.20
N GLU A 47 -12.76 -6.76 21.43
CA GLU A 47 -12.00 -7.30 22.57
C GLU A 47 -11.59 -8.76 22.35
N ARG A 48 -12.47 -9.59 21.79
CA ARG A 48 -12.17 -11.01 21.49
C ARG A 48 -11.20 -11.20 20.33
N LEU A 49 -11.03 -10.20 19.48
CA LEU A 49 -10.13 -10.23 18.33
C LEU A 49 -8.71 -9.79 18.69
N ASP A 50 -8.43 -9.36 19.91
CA ASP A 50 -7.10 -8.87 20.29
C ASP A 50 -6.02 -9.94 20.05
N GLU A 51 -6.20 -11.16 20.60
CA GLU A 51 -5.26 -12.27 20.38
C GLU A 51 -5.15 -12.67 18.88
N PRO A 52 -6.25 -12.91 18.14
CA PRO A 52 -6.18 -13.14 16.69
C PRO A 52 -5.43 -12.04 15.91
N VAL A 53 -5.61 -10.78 16.28
CA VAL A 53 -4.90 -9.66 15.63
C VAL A 53 -3.41 -9.73 15.92
N GLN A 54 -3.00 -10.06 17.15
CA GLN A 54 -1.58 -10.25 17.45
C GLN A 54 -0.97 -11.42 16.66
N GLN A 55 -1.69 -12.55 16.57
CA GLN A 55 -1.26 -13.70 15.75
C GLN A 55 -1.09 -13.30 14.28
N ILE A 56 -2.00 -12.51 13.72
CA ILE A 56 -1.88 -11.98 12.35
C ILE A 56 -0.63 -11.09 12.21
N LYS A 57 -0.35 -10.22 13.18
CA LYS A 57 0.84 -9.37 13.15
C LYS A 57 2.13 -10.21 13.19
N GLU A 58 2.18 -11.23 14.03
CA GLU A 58 3.31 -12.16 14.12
C GLU A 58 3.52 -12.93 12.81
N LEU A 59 2.44 -13.43 12.19
CA LEU A 59 2.50 -14.10 10.88
C LEU A 59 3.07 -13.18 9.80
N ILE A 60 2.68 -11.90 9.80
CA ILE A 60 3.23 -10.91 8.87
C ILE A 60 4.71 -10.63 9.19
N ALA A 61 5.06 -10.47 10.47
CA ALA A 61 6.43 -10.19 10.91
C ALA A 61 7.43 -11.30 10.52
N GLN A 62 6.96 -12.55 10.48
CA GLN A 62 7.76 -13.74 10.13
C GLN A 62 7.78 -14.04 8.62
N ALA A 63 6.99 -13.34 7.80
CA ALA A 63 6.91 -13.62 6.38
C ALA A 63 8.17 -13.20 5.62
N PRO A 64 8.58 -13.94 4.58
CA PRO A 64 9.73 -13.56 3.75
C PRO A 64 9.49 -12.27 2.96
N VAL A 65 8.22 -12.00 2.60
CA VAL A 65 7.79 -10.80 1.87
C VAL A 65 6.47 -10.32 2.47
N ALA A 66 6.37 -9.02 2.76
CA ALA A 66 5.15 -8.38 3.22
C ALA A 66 4.94 -7.04 2.48
N HIS A 67 3.69 -6.68 2.27
CA HIS A 67 3.26 -5.46 1.60
C HIS A 67 2.73 -4.47 2.61
N PHE A 68 3.11 -3.21 2.48
CA PHE A 68 2.71 -2.13 3.38
C PHE A 68 2.13 -0.96 2.57
N ASP A 69 1.02 -0.42 3.04
CA ASP A 69 0.34 0.73 2.45
C ASP A 69 -0.32 1.61 3.52
N GLU A 70 -0.47 2.90 3.22
CA GLU A 70 -1.06 3.89 4.12
C GLU A 70 -2.09 4.74 3.36
N SER A 71 -3.35 4.69 3.79
CA SER A 71 -4.43 5.45 3.17
C SER A 71 -5.12 6.39 4.15
N GLY A 72 -5.43 7.61 3.71
CA GLY A 72 -6.11 8.60 4.54
C GLY A 72 -7.57 8.22 4.79
N SER A 73 -8.02 8.31 6.05
CA SER A 73 -9.41 8.06 6.46
C SER A 73 -9.94 9.18 7.36
N ARG A 74 -11.26 9.36 7.42
CA ARG A 74 -11.90 10.38 8.27
C ARG A 74 -12.53 9.72 9.49
N VAL A 75 -11.98 9.99 10.67
CA VAL A 75 -12.52 9.58 11.96
C VAL A 75 -12.98 10.83 12.68
N GLU A 76 -14.27 10.94 12.99
CA GLU A 76 -14.87 12.12 13.62
C GLU A 76 -14.47 13.44 12.93
N LYS A 77 -14.52 13.46 11.59
CA LYS A 77 -14.13 14.59 10.71
C LYS A 77 -12.63 14.91 10.71
N LYS A 78 -11.81 14.26 11.53
CA LYS A 78 -10.34 14.42 11.56
C LYS A 78 -9.68 13.44 10.60
N LEU A 79 -8.55 13.86 10.01
CA LEU A 79 -7.74 12.98 9.18
C LEU A 79 -6.97 11.99 10.07
N TRP A 80 -7.20 10.72 9.85
CA TRP A 80 -6.47 9.59 10.39
C TRP A 80 -5.90 8.77 9.23
N TRP A 81 -5.06 7.80 9.53
CA TRP A 81 -4.38 6.96 8.56
C TRP A 81 -4.73 5.51 8.83
N LEU A 82 -5.24 4.82 7.82
CA LEU A 82 -5.39 3.38 7.79
C LEU A 82 -4.08 2.79 7.28
N HIS A 83 -3.40 2.06 8.15
CA HIS A 83 -2.19 1.32 7.86
C HIS A 83 -2.57 -0.11 7.50
N ALA A 84 -2.15 -0.57 6.34
CA ALA A 84 -2.34 -1.93 5.88
C ALA A 84 -0.99 -2.65 5.84
N ALA A 85 -0.96 -3.85 6.40
CA ALA A 85 0.16 -4.78 6.27
C ALA A 85 -0.38 -6.13 5.80
N SER A 86 0.17 -6.70 4.74
CA SER A 86 -0.36 -7.95 4.18
C SER A 86 0.68 -8.87 3.59
N THR A 87 0.34 -10.14 3.57
CA THR A 87 1.03 -11.23 2.89
C THR A 87 -0.01 -12.01 2.08
N PHE A 88 0.39 -13.11 1.45
CA PHE A 88 -0.56 -13.99 0.76
C PHE A 88 -1.65 -14.56 1.69
N ASN A 89 -1.33 -14.79 2.97
CA ASN A 89 -2.21 -15.51 3.91
C ASN A 89 -2.73 -14.67 5.07
N ALA A 90 -2.23 -13.44 5.26
CA ALA A 90 -2.54 -12.62 6.43
C ALA A 90 -2.62 -11.15 6.05
N THR A 91 -3.62 -10.43 6.59
CA THR A 91 -3.80 -9.00 6.40
C THR A 91 -4.16 -8.34 7.73
N CYS A 92 -3.46 -7.27 8.08
CA CYS A 92 -3.70 -6.46 9.26
C CYS A 92 -4.04 -5.03 8.83
N TYR A 93 -5.11 -4.48 9.43
CA TYR A 93 -5.50 -3.09 9.27
C TYR A 93 -5.46 -2.39 10.62
N VAL A 94 -4.78 -1.25 10.71
CA VAL A 94 -4.72 -0.44 11.93
C VAL A 94 -4.99 1.01 11.59
N ILE A 95 -5.96 1.63 12.27
CA ILE A 95 -6.22 3.06 12.13
C ILE A 95 -5.46 3.85 13.19
N HIS A 96 -4.73 4.88 12.79
CA HIS A 96 -3.89 5.69 13.68
C HIS A 96 -3.99 7.18 13.31
N PRO A 97 -3.97 8.12 14.28
CA PRO A 97 -4.03 9.56 13.99
C PRO A 97 -2.79 10.10 13.26
N LYS A 98 -1.71 9.34 13.21
CA LYS A 98 -0.43 9.70 12.57
C LYS A 98 -0.12 8.80 11.38
N ARG A 99 0.63 9.36 10.42
CA ARG A 99 1.25 8.66 9.29
C ARG A 99 2.72 8.36 9.60
N GLY A 100 3.27 7.30 9.03
CA GLY A 100 4.70 7.01 9.04
C GLY A 100 5.24 6.52 10.38
N ALA A 101 6.51 6.81 10.67
CA ALA A 101 7.32 6.11 11.67
C ALA A 101 6.68 5.99 13.08
N GLU A 102 5.99 7.02 13.57
CA GLU A 102 5.32 6.97 14.88
C GLU A 102 4.24 5.88 14.90
N ALA A 103 3.40 5.84 13.88
CA ALA A 103 2.34 4.86 13.73
C ALA A 103 2.91 3.47 13.44
N LEU A 104 3.86 3.37 12.52
CA LEU A 104 4.51 2.11 12.15
C LEU A 104 5.22 1.45 13.35
N LYS A 105 5.85 2.27 14.22
CA LYS A 105 6.42 1.80 15.49
C LYS A 105 5.34 1.35 16.47
N ALA A 106 4.25 2.10 16.62
CA ALA A 106 3.15 1.74 17.52
C ALA A 106 2.41 0.47 17.07
N ILE A 107 2.30 0.24 15.77
CA ILE A 107 1.66 -0.95 15.18
C ILE A 107 2.46 -2.22 15.51
N GLY A 108 3.79 -2.11 15.55
CA GLY A 108 4.68 -3.17 16.04
C GLY A 108 4.94 -4.31 15.05
N ILE A 109 4.71 -4.12 13.76
CA ILE A 109 5.04 -5.13 12.72
C ILE A 109 6.43 -4.87 12.13
N LEU A 110 6.64 -3.69 11.54
CA LEU A 110 7.89 -3.34 10.86
C LEU A 110 9.15 -3.33 11.74
N PRO A 111 9.11 -2.93 13.03
CA PRO A 111 10.29 -2.97 13.89
C PRO A 111 10.96 -4.35 13.96
N ASP A 112 10.16 -5.43 13.92
CA ASP A 112 10.63 -6.82 14.07
C ASP A 112 10.66 -7.57 12.73
N PHE A 113 10.32 -6.91 11.62
CA PHE A 113 10.23 -7.53 10.31
C PHE A 113 11.61 -7.67 9.65
N GLY A 114 12.07 -8.91 9.46
CA GLY A 114 13.36 -9.23 8.84
C GLY A 114 13.32 -9.54 7.33
N GLY A 115 12.13 -9.60 6.73
CA GLY A 115 11.93 -9.98 5.32
C GLY A 115 12.12 -8.84 4.33
N ARG A 116 11.45 -8.94 3.17
CA ARG A 116 11.37 -7.87 2.16
C ARG A 116 10.04 -7.12 2.24
N ALA A 117 10.11 -5.84 2.58
CA ALA A 117 8.97 -4.95 2.68
C ALA A 117 8.71 -4.29 1.33
N ILE A 118 7.53 -4.53 0.77
CA ILE A 118 7.06 -3.91 -0.48
C ILE A 118 6.18 -2.71 -0.14
N HIS A 119 6.57 -1.50 -0.53
CA HIS A 119 5.87 -0.25 -0.17
C HIS A 119 5.93 0.83 -1.27
N ASP A 120 5.26 1.96 -1.06
CA ASP A 120 5.02 3.04 -2.03
C ASP A 120 6.13 4.11 -2.10
N PHE A 121 7.40 3.73 -1.91
CA PHE A 121 8.56 4.65 -1.84
C PHE A 121 8.44 5.73 -0.75
N TRP A 122 7.52 5.56 0.21
CA TRP A 122 7.36 6.55 1.27
C TRP A 122 8.55 6.53 2.23
N LYS A 123 9.19 7.69 2.42
CA LYS A 123 10.49 7.83 3.12
C LYS A 123 10.57 7.14 4.48
N PRO A 124 9.56 7.19 5.36
CA PRO A 124 9.60 6.53 6.67
C PRO A 124 9.87 5.02 6.62
N TYR A 125 9.47 4.31 5.55
CA TYR A 125 9.73 2.87 5.45
C TYR A 125 11.23 2.54 5.39
N PHE A 126 12.04 3.40 4.77
CA PHE A 126 13.49 3.19 4.66
C PHE A 126 14.26 3.35 5.97
N SER A 127 13.58 3.70 7.07
CA SER A 127 14.19 3.75 8.40
C SER A 127 14.26 2.38 9.10
N TYR A 128 13.64 1.34 8.53
CA TYR A 128 13.61 -0.01 9.09
C TYR A 128 14.68 -0.89 8.45
N GLY A 129 15.32 -1.76 9.24
CA GLY A 129 16.46 -2.59 8.82
C GLY A 129 16.13 -3.80 7.92
N CYS A 130 14.98 -3.78 7.25
CA CYS A 130 14.53 -4.87 6.38
C CYS A 130 15.00 -4.67 4.93
N ALA A 131 14.87 -5.70 4.10
CA ALA A 131 15.04 -5.50 2.67
C ALA A 131 13.85 -4.70 2.12
N HIS A 132 14.09 -3.82 1.15
CA HIS A 132 13.02 -3.01 0.54
C HIS A 132 12.77 -3.42 -0.91
N GLY A 133 11.50 -3.43 -1.30
CA GLY A 133 11.08 -3.44 -2.69
C GLY A 133 10.02 -2.37 -2.90
N LEU A 134 9.94 -1.83 -4.10
CA LEU A 134 8.96 -0.80 -4.42
C LEU A 134 7.74 -1.42 -5.08
N CYS A 135 6.59 -0.90 -4.74
CA CYS A 135 5.32 -1.44 -5.23
C CYS A 135 5.12 -1.05 -6.70
N ASN A 136 5.26 -2.01 -7.61
CA ASN A 136 5.05 -1.79 -9.04
C ASN A 136 3.66 -1.25 -9.38
N ALA A 137 2.61 -1.55 -8.59
CA ALA A 137 1.28 -0.96 -8.80
C ALA A 137 1.27 0.57 -8.57
N HIS A 138 2.07 1.06 -7.61
CA HIS A 138 2.27 2.49 -7.38
C HIS A 138 3.09 3.10 -8.51
N HIS A 139 4.18 2.46 -8.95
CA HIS A 139 4.95 2.92 -10.10
C HIS A 139 4.09 3.02 -11.36
N LEU A 140 3.31 1.99 -11.68
CA LEU A 140 2.44 2.00 -12.86
C LEU A 140 1.43 3.15 -12.81
N ARG A 141 0.85 3.45 -11.65
CA ARG A 141 -0.09 4.57 -11.49
C ARG A 141 0.58 5.91 -11.83
N GLU A 142 1.78 6.14 -11.31
CA GLU A 142 2.51 7.38 -11.57
C GLU A 142 3.03 7.44 -13.02
N LEU A 143 3.47 6.32 -13.59
CA LEU A 143 3.91 6.25 -14.99
C LEU A 143 2.74 6.50 -15.95
N ILE A 144 1.55 5.94 -15.67
CA ILE A 144 0.34 6.20 -16.45
C ILE A 144 0.03 7.69 -16.44
N PHE A 145 0.06 8.33 -15.26
CA PHE A 145 -0.13 9.78 -15.16
C PHE A 145 0.90 10.56 -16.00
N VAL A 146 2.18 10.19 -15.95
CA VAL A 146 3.23 10.84 -16.77
C VAL A 146 2.99 10.63 -18.27
N HIS A 147 2.53 9.46 -18.68
CA HIS A 147 2.21 9.19 -20.08
C HIS A 147 0.97 9.96 -20.55
N GLU A 148 -0.12 9.93 -19.77
CA GLU A 148 -1.41 10.50 -20.16
C GLU A 148 -1.42 12.03 -20.07
N GLU A 149 -0.87 12.61 -18.99
CA GLU A 149 -0.95 14.05 -18.72
C GLU A 149 0.28 14.83 -19.20
N HIS A 150 1.46 14.19 -19.19
CA HIS A 150 2.70 14.83 -19.63
C HIS A 150 3.18 14.33 -21.00
N HIS A 151 2.48 13.36 -21.61
CA HIS A 151 2.75 12.84 -22.96
C HIS A 151 4.20 12.37 -23.16
N GLN A 152 4.83 11.85 -22.11
CA GLN A 152 6.22 11.39 -22.19
C GLN A 152 6.29 9.89 -22.52
N ASN A 153 6.87 9.58 -23.68
CA ASN A 153 6.92 8.21 -24.20
C ASN A 153 7.80 7.25 -23.38
N TRP A 154 8.80 7.76 -22.66
CA TRP A 154 9.64 6.91 -21.80
C TRP A 154 8.80 6.26 -20.68
N ALA A 155 7.71 6.90 -20.23
CA ALA A 155 6.84 6.34 -19.20
C ALA A 155 6.07 5.12 -19.71
N ASP A 156 5.56 5.17 -20.95
CA ASP A 156 4.95 4.00 -21.61
C ASP A 156 5.97 2.89 -21.86
N ALA A 157 7.18 3.24 -22.30
CA ALA A 157 8.27 2.27 -22.44
C ALA A 157 8.60 1.57 -21.11
N MET A 158 8.60 2.30 -19.99
CA MET A 158 8.82 1.76 -18.65
C MET A 158 7.65 0.88 -18.19
N ILE A 159 6.39 1.29 -18.43
CA ILE A 159 5.21 0.46 -18.15
C ILE A 159 5.34 -0.89 -18.85
N ASN A 160 5.63 -0.88 -20.15
CA ASN A 160 5.81 -2.10 -20.94
C ASN A 160 6.97 -2.94 -20.41
N CYS A 161 8.11 -2.33 -20.06
CA CYS A 161 9.23 -3.05 -19.46
C CYS A 161 8.84 -3.77 -18.15
N LEU A 162 8.11 -3.11 -17.26
CA LEU A 162 7.65 -3.70 -15.99
C LEU A 162 6.64 -4.84 -16.21
N LEU A 163 5.75 -4.71 -17.19
CA LEU A 163 4.80 -5.74 -17.56
C LEU A 163 5.50 -6.96 -18.17
N ASP A 164 6.50 -6.76 -19.03
CA ASP A 164 7.32 -7.83 -19.61
C ASP A 164 8.10 -8.59 -18.53
N ILE A 165 8.67 -7.88 -17.54
CA ILE A 165 9.33 -8.51 -16.38
C ILE A 165 8.33 -9.37 -15.60
N LYS A 166 7.13 -8.84 -15.32
CA LYS A 166 6.06 -9.57 -14.63
C LYS A 166 5.67 -10.84 -15.39
N GLU A 167 5.54 -10.76 -16.70
CA GLU A 167 5.22 -11.91 -17.54
C GLU A 167 6.34 -12.95 -17.53
N ALA A 168 7.59 -12.52 -17.70
CA ALA A 168 8.75 -13.42 -17.65
C ALA A 168 8.85 -14.15 -16.30
N VAL A 169 8.63 -13.44 -15.18
CA VAL A 169 8.59 -14.05 -13.85
C VAL A 169 7.43 -15.04 -13.73
N ALA A 170 6.24 -14.70 -14.24
CA ALA A 170 5.08 -15.58 -14.20
C ALA A 170 5.31 -16.90 -14.99
N LEU A 171 5.99 -16.82 -16.14
CA LEU A 171 6.37 -17.98 -16.95
C LEU A 171 7.45 -18.85 -16.28
N ALA A 172 8.37 -18.22 -15.55
CA ALA A 172 9.48 -18.91 -14.87
C ALA A 172 9.06 -19.57 -13.55
N LYS A 173 8.12 -18.95 -12.81
CA LYS A 173 7.70 -19.37 -11.46
C LYS A 173 7.34 -20.85 -11.27
N PRO A 174 6.75 -21.58 -12.26
CA PRO A 174 6.46 -23.00 -12.10
C PRO A 174 7.70 -23.90 -12.05
N THR A 175 8.84 -23.45 -12.58
CA THR A 175 10.04 -24.27 -12.75
C THR A 175 11.25 -23.76 -11.97
N ILE A 176 11.37 -22.45 -11.82
CA ILE A 176 12.49 -21.79 -11.15
C ILE A 176 11.97 -20.63 -10.28
N ASP A 177 12.69 -20.35 -9.19
CA ASP A 177 12.36 -19.31 -8.20
C ASP A 177 12.94 -17.92 -8.54
N HIS A 178 13.75 -17.83 -9.60
CA HIS A 178 14.33 -16.59 -10.12
C HIS A 178 14.57 -16.67 -11.63
N LEU A 179 14.63 -15.52 -12.30
CA LEU A 179 15.02 -15.45 -13.72
C LEU A 179 16.51 -15.77 -13.89
N THR A 180 16.90 -16.22 -15.09
CA THR A 180 18.32 -16.45 -15.39
C THR A 180 19.11 -15.15 -15.32
N LYS A 181 20.41 -15.23 -14.99
CA LYS A 181 21.29 -14.05 -14.91
C LYS A 181 21.30 -13.23 -16.21
N THR A 182 21.18 -13.88 -17.36
CA THR A 182 21.10 -13.22 -18.67
C THR A 182 19.82 -12.41 -18.78
N GLN A 183 18.66 -13.01 -18.49
CA GLN A 183 17.37 -12.30 -18.52
C GLN A 183 17.35 -11.12 -17.56
N ILE A 184 17.87 -11.28 -16.34
CA ILE A 184 17.97 -10.20 -15.36
C ILE A 184 18.79 -9.05 -15.95
N ARG A 185 19.98 -9.35 -16.50
CA ARG A 185 20.85 -8.34 -17.10
C ARG A 185 20.20 -7.63 -18.29
N ASP A 186 19.49 -8.36 -19.14
CA ASP A 186 18.80 -7.79 -20.31
C ASP A 186 17.70 -6.81 -19.86
N PHE A 187 16.94 -7.18 -18.82
CA PHE A 187 15.95 -6.29 -18.23
C PHE A 187 16.59 -5.07 -17.54
N GLU A 188 17.67 -5.26 -16.76
CA GLU A 188 18.39 -4.15 -16.12
C GLU A 188 18.91 -3.12 -17.15
N VAL A 189 19.47 -3.60 -18.27
CA VAL A 189 19.96 -2.73 -19.34
C VAL A 189 18.80 -1.96 -19.99
N ARG A 190 17.72 -2.65 -20.36
CA ARG A 190 16.53 -2.01 -20.94
C ARG A 190 15.95 -0.96 -19.99
N TYR A 191 15.82 -1.32 -18.73
CA TYR A 191 15.29 -0.44 -17.68
C TYR A 191 16.14 0.81 -17.52
N GLN A 192 17.46 0.68 -17.44
CA GLN A 192 18.37 1.80 -17.30
C GLN A 192 18.32 2.73 -18.52
N ASN A 193 18.28 2.19 -19.74
CA ASN A 193 18.16 3.01 -20.95
C ASN A 193 16.87 3.85 -20.94
N ILE A 194 15.75 3.28 -20.50
CA ILE A 194 14.47 4.02 -20.39
C ILE A 194 14.57 5.11 -19.32
N LEU A 195 15.25 4.84 -18.21
CA LEU A 195 15.49 5.87 -17.18
C LEU A 195 16.36 7.00 -17.71
N ASP A 196 17.39 6.69 -18.50
CA ASP A 196 18.27 7.71 -19.10
C ASP A 196 17.48 8.63 -20.05
N ASP A 197 16.57 8.06 -20.86
CA ASP A 197 15.62 8.84 -21.68
C ASP A 197 14.71 9.70 -20.79
N GLY A 198 14.21 9.15 -19.68
CA GLY A 198 13.41 9.89 -18.70
C GLY A 198 14.16 11.05 -18.06
N TYR A 199 15.43 10.87 -17.70
CA TYR A 199 16.28 11.94 -17.17
C TYR A 199 16.63 13.00 -18.22
N ALA A 200 16.85 12.59 -19.47
CA ALA A 200 17.10 13.52 -20.57
C ALA A 200 15.85 14.38 -20.88
N ALA A 201 14.66 13.79 -20.82
CA ALA A 201 13.39 14.51 -20.99
C ALA A 201 13.06 15.43 -19.80
N ASN A 202 13.56 15.10 -18.60
CA ASN A 202 13.26 15.82 -17.36
C ASN A 202 14.55 16.26 -16.65
N PRO A 203 15.30 17.22 -17.22
CA PRO A 203 16.57 17.64 -16.65
C PRO A 203 16.36 18.25 -15.27
N LEU A 204 17.17 17.83 -14.30
CA LEU A 204 17.09 18.37 -12.95
C LEU A 204 17.43 19.87 -12.99
N SER A 205 16.48 20.70 -12.58
CA SER A 205 16.73 22.12 -12.40
C SER A 205 17.88 22.32 -11.42
N ALA A 206 18.88 23.11 -11.80
CA ALA A 206 19.87 23.60 -10.85
C ALA A 206 19.14 24.31 -9.70
N CYS A 207 19.55 24.04 -8.46
CA CYS A 207 18.93 24.61 -7.28
C CYS A 207 18.90 26.16 -7.43
N PRO A 208 17.72 26.82 -7.40
CA PRO A 208 17.70 28.27 -7.40
C PRO A 208 18.42 28.78 -6.14
N PRO A 209 19.14 29.92 -6.22
CA PRO A 209 19.73 30.53 -5.02
C PRO A 209 18.64 30.77 -3.97
N PRO A 210 18.95 30.74 -2.66
CA PRO A 210 17.95 30.81 -1.61
C PRO A 210 17.22 32.16 -1.65
N CYS A 211 16.09 32.20 -2.34
CA CYS A 211 15.20 33.35 -2.35
C CYS A 211 14.49 33.41 -0.99
N ARG A 212 14.93 34.34 -0.15
CA ARG A 212 14.23 34.73 1.07
C ARG A 212 12.85 35.27 0.69
N GLY A 213 11.81 34.48 0.95
CA GLY A 213 10.45 34.96 1.08
C GLY A 213 9.43 34.24 0.22
N LYS A 214 8.45 33.64 0.92
CA LYS A 214 7.18 33.07 0.44
C LYS A 214 7.29 31.72 -0.27
N THR A 215 6.98 30.68 0.52
CA THR A 215 6.67 29.31 0.11
C THR A 215 5.45 29.32 -0.83
N ARG A 216 5.72 29.47 -2.13
CA ARG A 216 4.86 28.91 -3.17
C ARG A 216 5.46 27.55 -3.47
N THR A 217 4.76 26.48 -3.13
CA THR A 217 5.17 25.12 -3.47
C THR A 217 5.27 25.05 -4.99
N GLU A 218 6.48 25.11 -5.54
CA GLU A 218 6.72 24.72 -6.92
C GLU A 218 6.18 23.31 -7.06
N GLN A 219 5.28 23.10 -8.03
CA GLN A 219 4.86 21.76 -8.41
C GLN A 219 6.14 21.02 -8.80
N LYS A 220 6.62 20.15 -7.90
CA LYS A 220 7.69 19.22 -8.26
C LYS A 220 7.18 18.45 -9.45
N ASP A 221 7.96 18.48 -10.53
CA ASP A 221 7.64 17.73 -11.73
C ASP A 221 7.57 16.26 -11.34
N LYS A 222 6.35 15.69 -11.35
CA LYS A 222 6.11 14.30 -10.95
C LYS A 222 6.95 13.34 -11.78
N ALA A 223 7.28 13.70 -13.03
CA ALA A 223 8.18 12.93 -13.88
C ALA A 223 9.61 12.91 -13.33
N GLN A 224 10.13 14.04 -12.83
CA GLN A 224 11.44 14.11 -12.18
C GLN A 224 11.50 13.34 -10.85
N GLU A 225 10.42 13.37 -10.08
CA GLU A 225 10.34 12.63 -8.81
C GLU A 225 10.27 11.13 -9.09
N LEU A 226 9.45 10.69 -10.05
CA LEU A 226 9.32 9.28 -10.45
C LEU A 226 10.61 8.69 -11.02
N ALA A 227 11.36 9.44 -11.85
CA ALA A 227 12.66 8.98 -12.34
C ALA A 227 13.66 8.71 -11.19
N ARG A 228 13.59 9.51 -10.10
CA ARG A 228 14.44 9.35 -8.91
C ARG A 228 14.00 8.21 -7.99
N THR A 229 12.71 7.90 -7.93
CA THR A 229 12.17 6.87 -7.04
C THR A 229 12.30 5.46 -7.59
N THR A 230 12.64 5.32 -8.87
CA THR A 230 12.64 4.07 -9.63
C THR A 230 14.02 3.38 -9.59
N ARG A 231 14.84 3.65 -8.56
CA ARG A 231 16.20 3.10 -8.39
C ARG A 231 16.27 2.02 -7.32
#